data_AF-A0AAV7IPF3-F1
#
_entry.id   AF-A0AAV7IPF3-F1
#
_cell.length_a   1.000
_cell.length_b   1.000
_cell.length_c   1.000
_cell.angle_alpha   90.00
_cell.angle_beta   90.00
_cell.angle_gamma   90.00
#
_symmetry.space_group_name_H-M   'P 1'
#
loop_
_entity.id
_entity.type
_entity.pdbx_description
1 polymer ?
#
loop_
_entity_poly.entity_id
_entity_poly.type
_entity_poly.pdbx_seq_one_letter_code
_entity_poly.pdbx_strand_id
1 'polypeptide(L)'
;MIFRQSLFRSLRNYCNVRNYSNKPDELVIFKNDMAICWHPEVDFPYECSKPIPKAKQTPKSVLNTSEEEAMKMFSREKPRLVIVEELAKMTYTTKHRWFPRARDKKAKKTVPDRPYL
;
A
#
# COMPACT_ATOMS: atom_id res chain seq x y z
N MET A 1 69.70 -19.02 3.46
CA MET A 1 68.66 -18.52 2.53
C MET A 1 67.34 -18.46 3.27
N ILE A 2 66.86 -17.24 3.52
CA ILE A 2 65.62 -16.92 4.20
C ILE A 2 64.56 -16.73 3.12
N PHE A 3 63.48 -17.53 3.09
CA PHE A 3 62.25 -17.13 2.38
C PHE A 3 61.00 -17.71 3.06
N ARG A 4 60.54 -16.93 4.04
CA ARG A 4 59.15 -16.62 4.44
C ARG A 4 58.05 -17.66 4.17
N GLN A 5 57.55 -18.22 5.27
CA GLN A 5 56.21 -18.78 5.41
C GLN A 5 55.15 -17.73 5.01
N SER A 6 54.34 -18.01 3.98
CA SER A 6 53.15 -17.22 3.68
C SER A 6 51.97 -17.74 4.51
N LEU A 7 51.87 -17.23 5.74
CA LEU A 7 50.63 -17.26 6.51
C LEU A 7 49.62 -16.32 5.85
N PHE A 8 48.95 -16.77 4.78
CA PHE A 8 47.73 -16.11 4.34
C PHE A 8 46.60 -16.47 5.30
N ARG A 9 46.49 -15.59 6.30
CA ARG A 9 45.41 -15.50 7.26
C ARG A 9 44.07 -15.64 6.55
N SER A 10 43.38 -16.73 6.88
CA SER A 10 41.92 -16.83 6.75
C SER A 10 41.31 -15.62 7.45
N LEU A 11 40.79 -14.68 6.66
CA LEU A 11 39.89 -13.65 7.17
C LEU A 11 38.49 -14.27 7.21
N ARG A 12 38.26 -15.07 8.26
CA ARG A 12 36.92 -15.40 8.75
C ARG A 12 36.33 -14.13 9.38
N ASN A 13 36.01 -13.15 8.56
CA ASN A 13 35.13 -12.06 8.98
C ASN A 13 33.70 -12.56 8.81
N TYR A 14 33.24 -13.32 9.79
CA TYR A 14 31.82 -13.54 10.01
C TYR A 14 31.25 -12.17 10.40
N CYS A 15 30.82 -11.39 9.40
CA CYS A 15 29.95 -10.26 9.66
C CYS A 15 28.69 -10.85 10.28
N ASN A 16 28.51 -10.59 11.58
CA ASN A 16 27.31 -10.96 12.31
C ASN A 16 26.20 -9.99 11.85
N VAL A 17 25.75 -10.17 10.61
CA VAL A 17 24.62 -9.44 10.05
C VAL A 17 23.41 -9.94 10.82
N ARG A 18 22.89 -9.10 11.71
CA ARG A 18 21.58 -9.34 12.31
C ARG A 18 20.58 -9.27 11.15
N ASN A 19 20.26 -10.43 10.58
CA ASN A 19 19.22 -10.58 9.58
C ASN A 19 17.88 -10.29 10.27
N TYR A 20 17.41 -9.05 10.20
CA TYR A 20 16.05 -8.67 10.61
C TYR A 20 14.99 -9.21 9.64
N SER A 21 15.42 -9.81 8.53
CA SER A 21 14.56 -10.43 7.53
C SER A 21 14.70 -11.93 7.64
N ASN A 22 13.59 -12.64 7.91
CA ASN A 22 13.48 -14.10 7.82
C ASN A 22 13.47 -14.57 6.35
N LYS A 23 14.22 -13.90 5.48
CA LYS A 23 14.35 -14.32 4.09
C LYS A 23 15.34 -15.49 4.03
N PRO A 24 15.07 -16.50 3.19
CA PRO A 24 16.05 -17.55 2.95
C PRO A 24 17.35 -16.93 2.41
N ASP A 25 18.48 -17.55 2.72
CA ASP A 25 19.77 -17.10 2.22
C ASP A 25 19.76 -17.13 0.68
N GLU A 26 19.77 -15.96 0.05
CA GLU A 26 19.87 -15.82 -1.40
C GLU A 26 21.29 -16.29 -1.82
N LEU A 27 21.35 -17.24 -2.76
CA LEU A 27 22.63 -17.74 -3.25
C LEU A 27 23.27 -16.67 -4.15
N VAL A 28 24.38 -16.10 -3.68
CA VAL A 28 25.18 -15.15 -4.46
C VAL A 28 26.49 -15.82 -4.90
N ILE A 29 26.65 -16.03 -6.20
CA ILE A 29 27.86 -16.59 -6.80
C ILE A 29 28.68 -15.47 -7.41
N PHE A 30 29.93 -15.32 -6.99
CA PHE A 30 30.89 -14.41 -7.60
C PHE A 30 31.78 -15.17 -8.58
N LYS A 31 31.81 -14.76 -9.85
CA LYS A 31 32.71 -15.32 -10.86
C LYS A 31 33.22 -14.21 -11.78
N ASN A 32 34.54 -14.05 -11.86
CA ASN A 32 35.22 -13.13 -12.77
C ASN A 32 34.55 -11.74 -12.82
N ASP A 33 34.48 -11.07 -11.67
CA ASP A 33 33.86 -9.75 -11.46
C ASP A 33 32.33 -9.65 -11.66
N MET A 34 31.65 -10.77 -11.92
CA MET A 34 30.19 -10.85 -11.98
C MET A 34 29.61 -11.44 -10.69
N ALA A 35 28.55 -10.82 -10.17
CA ALA A 35 27.73 -11.37 -9.09
C ALA A 35 26.42 -11.91 -9.68
N ILE A 36 26.12 -13.18 -9.41
CA ILE A 36 24.88 -13.83 -9.82
C ILE A 36 24.07 -14.08 -8.55
N CYS A 37 22.90 -13.44 -8.43
CA CYS A 37 21.99 -13.60 -7.29
C CYS A 37 20.81 -14.48 -7.70
N TRP A 38 20.59 -15.58 -6.98
CA TRP A 38 19.41 -16.43 -7.14
C TRP A 38 18.34 -16.05 -6.13
N HIS A 39 17.24 -15.45 -6.60
CA HIS A 39 16.10 -15.03 -5.80
C HIS A 39 14.78 -15.63 -6.33
N PRO A 40 14.41 -16.86 -5.92
CA PRO A 40 13.13 -17.42 -6.29
C PRO A 40 11.99 -16.63 -5.62
N GLU A 41 10.83 -16.56 -6.28
CA GLU A 41 9.62 -16.00 -5.68
C GLU A 41 9.15 -16.92 -4.54
N VAL A 42 8.81 -16.34 -3.39
CA VAL A 42 8.35 -17.09 -2.22
C VAL A 42 6.83 -17.08 -2.20
N ASP A 43 6.23 -18.27 -2.23
CA ASP A 43 4.78 -18.42 -2.09
C ASP A 43 4.30 -17.97 -0.71
N PHE A 44 3.10 -17.37 -0.66
CA PHE A 44 2.49 -16.96 0.60
C PHE A 44 1.92 -18.17 1.36
N PRO A 45 2.38 -18.48 2.59
CA PRO A 45 1.91 -19.65 3.33
C PRO A 45 0.44 -19.51 3.74
N TYR A 46 -0.33 -20.58 3.58
CA TYR A 46 -1.78 -20.60 3.85
C TYR A 46 -2.11 -20.26 5.31
N GLU A 47 -1.29 -20.69 6.25
CA GLU A 47 -1.47 -20.44 7.70
C GLU A 47 -1.43 -18.95 8.07
N CYS A 48 -0.78 -18.11 7.23
CA CYS A 48 -0.73 -16.67 7.40
C CYS A 48 -1.91 -15.94 6.75
N SER A 49 -2.81 -16.66 6.06
CA SER A 49 -4.00 -16.08 5.43
C SER A 49 -5.16 -15.98 6.43
N LYS A 50 -6.10 -15.06 6.16
CA LYS A 50 -7.36 -14.97 6.89
C LYS A 50 -8.49 -15.45 6.00
N PRO A 51 -9.49 -16.18 6.54
CA PRO A 51 -10.65 -16.56 5.76
C PRO A 51 -11.42 -15.32 5.30
N ILE A 52 -11.92 -15.36 4.07
CA ILE A 52 -12.75 -14.30 3.51
C ILE A 52 -14.06 -14.23 4.33
N PRO A 53 -14.45 -13.08 4.89
CA PRO A 53 -15.69 -12.97 5.63
C PRO A 53 -16.87 -13.23 4.69
N LYS A 54 -17.82 -14.07 5.13
CA LYS A 54 -19.05 -14.32 4.36
C LYS A 54 -19.82 -13.00 4.23
N ALA A 55 -20.23 -12.67 3.00
CA ALA A 55 -21.07 -11.51 2.76
C ALA A 55 -22.34 -11.64 3.62
N LYS A 56 -22.62 -10.61 4.42
CA LYS A 56 -23.90 -10.53 5.13
C LYS A 56 -24.98 -10.48 4.06
N GLN A 57 -25.84 -11.49 4.01
CA GLN A 57 -27.03 -11.43 3.16
C GLN A 57 -27.80 -10.17 3.55
N THR A 58 -28.11 -9.33 2.57
CA THR A 58 -29.02 -8.22 2.80
C THR A 58 -30.33 -8.82 3.31
N PRO A 59 -30.87 -8.35 4.45
CA PRO A 59 -32.17 -8.81 4.88
C PRO A 59 -33.15 -8.51 3.73
N LYS A 60 -33.90 -9.52 3.27
CA LYS A 60 -35.03 -9.29 2.35
C LYS A 60 -36.07 -8.47 3.11
N SER A 61 -35.90 -7.15 3.13
CA SER A 61 -36.91 -6.24 3.63
C SER A 61 -38.13 -6.37 2.72
N VAL A 62 -39.31 -6.50 3.32
CA VAL A 62 -40.60 -6.51 2.60
C VAL A 62 -40.80 -5.20 1.82
N LEU A 63 -40.17 -4.12 2.29
CA LEU A 63 -40.06 -2.86 1.59
C LEU A 63 -38.92 -2.96 0.57
N ASN A 64 -39.27 -2.95 -0.71
CA ASN A 64 -38.34 -2.80 -1.85
C ASN A 64 -37.83 -1.35 -1.91
N THR A 65 -37.23 -0.84 -0.83
CA THR A 65 -36.51 0.43 -0.92
C THR A 65 -35.35 0.20 -1.86
N SER A 66 -35.46 0.67 -3.10
CA SER A 66 -34.42 0.50 -4.10
C SER A 66 -33.15 1.19 -3.62
N GLU A 67 -31.98 0.71 -4.07
CA GLU A 67 -30.69 1.36 -3.78
C GLU A 67 -30.73 2.85 -4.16
N GLU A 68 -31.55 3.20 -5.15
CA GLU A 68 -31.83 4.57 -5.58
C GLU A 68 -32.50 5.43 -4.51
N GLU A 69 -33.42 4.88 -3.72
CA GLU A 69 -34.07 5.61 -2.62
C GLU A 69 -33.11 5.85 -1.46
N ALA A 70 -32.26 4.88 -1.15
CA ALA A 70 -31.17 5.07 -0.19
C ALA A 70 -30.20 6.15 -0.67
N MET A 71 -29.79 6.13 -1.94
CA MET A 71 -28.96 7.18 -2.52
C MET A 71 -29.64 8.56 -2.49
N LYS A 72 -30.94 8.66 -2.78
CA LYS A 72 -31.69 9.93 -2.70
C LYS A 72 -31.66 10.56 -1.31
N MET A 73 -31.67 9.74 -0.25
CA MET A 73 -31.55 10.25 1.13
C MET A 73 -30.17 10.84 1.44
N PHE A 74 -29.10 10.27 0.86
CA PHE A 74 -27.74 10.79 0.99
C PHE A 74 -27.43 11.93 0.01
N SER A 75 -28.17 12.03 -1.09
CA SER A 75 -28.03 13.08 -2.11
C SER A 75 -28.61 14.44 -1.71
N ARG A 76 -29.16 14.58 -0.49
CA ARG A 76 -29.58 15.91 0.01
C ARG A 76 -28.37 16.84 -0.01
N GLU A 77 -28.55 18.03 -0.56
CA GLU A 77 -27.50 19.05 -0.69
C GLU A 77 -27.01 19.47 0.70
N LYS A 78 -25.94 18.81 1.18
CA LYS A 78 -25.26 19.20 2.40
C LYS A 78 -24.41 20.45 2.13
N PRO A 79 -24.25 21.34 3.12
CA PRO A 79 -23.32 22.45 2.98
C PRO A 79 -21.90 21.92 2.75
N ARG A 80 -21.16 22.59 1.86
CA ARG A 80 -19.82 22.17 1.40
C ARG A 80 -18.83 21.90 2.54
N LEU A 81 -18.92 22.67 3.64
CA LEU A 81 -18.06 22.48 4.81
C LEU A 81 -18.27 21.11 5.46
N VAL A 82 -19.53 20.66 5.58
CA VAL A 82 -19.87 19.36 6.16
C VAL A 82 -19.37 18.23 5.28
N ILE A 83 -19.52 18.35 3.96
CA ILE A 83 -19.00 17.36 3.00
C ILE A 83 -17.48 17.23 3.13
N VAL A 84 -16.76 18.35 3.20
CA VAL A 84 -15.30 18.36 3.35
C VAL A 84 -14.86 17.70 4.65
N GLU A 85 -15.57 17.94 5.75
CA GLU A 85 -15.29 17.31 7.04
C GLU A 85 -15.58 15.80 7.04
N GLU A 86 -16.69 15.38 6.43
CA GLU A 86 -17.01 13.96 6.25
C GLU A 86 -15.94 13.25 5.40
N LEU A 87 -15.53 13.85 4.29
CA LEU A 87 -14.47 13.33 3.42
C LEU A 87 -13.12 13.23 4.14
N ALA A 88 -12.76 14.27 4.89
CA ALA A 88 -11.54 14.29 5.70
C ALA A 88 -11.52 13.16 6.75
N LYS A 89 -12.65 12.94 7.44
CA LYS A 89 -12.80 11.86 8.44
C LYS A 89 -12.75 10.47 7.80
N MET A 90 -13.47 10.25 6.70
CA MET A 90 -13.51 8.95 6.01
C MET A 90 -12.15 8.54 5.44
N THR A 91 -11.39 9.51 4.92
CA THR A 91 -10.09 9.25 4.26
C THR A 91 -8.89 9.48 5.16
N TYR A 92 -9.11 9.84 6.43
CA TYR A 92 -8.06 10.24 7.38
C TYR A 92 -7.11 11.31 6.80
N THR A 93 -7.67 12.30 6.10
CA THR A 93 -6.92 13.41 5.49
C THR A 93 -7.30 14.76 6.10
N THR A 94 -6.57 15.82 5.73
CA THR A 94 -6.88 17.18 6.19
C THR A 94 -7.91 17.87 5.30
N LYS A 95 -8.72 18.76 5.90
CA LYS A 95 -9.78 19.52 5.18
C LYS A 95 -9.26 20.33 3.98
N HIS A 96 -8.01 20.82 4.05
CA HIS A 96 -7.41 21.68 3.03
C HIS A 96 -7.19 20.97 1.68
N ARG A 97 -7.11 19.63 1.67
CA ARG A 97 -6.99 18.83 0.45
C ARG A 97 -8.24 18.93 -0.44
N TRP A 98 -9.40 19.18 0.17
CA TRP A 98 -10.71 19.14 -0.47
C TRP A 98 -11.20 20.51 -0.96
N PHE A 99 -10.44 21.58 -0.69
CA PHE A 99 -10.71 22.89 -1.29
C PHE A 99 -9.94 23.05 -2.60
N PRO A 100 -10.59 23.54 -3.68
CA PRO A 100 -9.92 23.75 -4.96
C PRO A 100 -8.82 24.81 -4.83
N ARG A 101 -7.64 24.51 -5.37
CA ARG A 101 -6.53 25.47 -5.44
C ARG A 101 -6.84 26.56 -6.46
N ALA A 102 -6.41 27.80 -6.18
CA ALA A 102 -6.66 28.94 -7.06
C ALA A 102 -6.08 28.77 -8.47
N ARG A 103 -4.94 28.08 -8.61
CA ARG A 103 -4.32 27.75 -9.90
C ARG A 103 -5.19 26.78 -10.71
N ASP A 104 -5.74 25.76 -10.07
CA ASP A 104 -6.51 24.71 -10.73
C ASP A 104 -7.85 25.22 -11.26
N LYS A 105 -8.47 26.19 -10.57
CA LYS A 105 -9.68 26.89 -11.03
C LYS A 105 -9.48 27.62 -12.37
N LYS A 106 -8.28 28.13 -12.65
CA LYS A 106 -7.96 28.87 -13.88
C LYS A 106 -7.46 27.96 -15.00
N ALA A 107 -6.72 26.90 -14.65
CA ALA A 107 -6.07 26.02 -15.62
C ALA A 107 -7.03 24.97 -16.20
N LYS A 108 -8.05 24.54 -15.45
CA LYS A 108 -8.96 23.48 -15.87
C LYS A 108 -10.29 24.08 -16.36
N LYS A 109 -10.63 23.83 -17.62
CA LYS A 109 -11.96 24.12 -18.20
C LYS A 109 -12.94 22.96 -18.08
N THR A 110 -12.48 21.84 -17.53
CA THR A 110 -13.29 20.63 -17.33
C THR A 110 -14.28 20.85 -16.18
N VAL A 111 -15.52 20.40 -16.38
CA VAL A 111 -16.51 20.33 -15.29
C VAL A 111 -15.91 19.46 -14.18
N PRO A 112 -15.93 19.89 -12.91
CA PRO A 112 -15.42 19.07 -11.83
C PRO A 112 -16.22 17.76 -11.74
N ASP A 113 -15.51 16.64 -11.57
CA ASP A 113 -16.11 15.29 -11.45
C ASP A 113 -17.18 15.23 -10.34
N ARG A 114 -17.14 16.17 -9.40
CA ARG A 114 -18.09 16.30 -8.30
C ARG A 114 -18.65 17.73 -8.26
N PRO A 115 -19.93 17.94 -8.60
CA PRO A 115 -20.53 19.27 -8.74
C PRO A 115 -20.66 20.02 -7.41
N TYR A 116 -20.62 19.30 -6.28
CA TYR A 116 -20.70 19.86 -4.94
C TYR A 116 -19.34 20.22 -4.32
N LEU A 117 -18.23 20.02 -5.06
CA LEU A 117 -16.87 20.32 -4.59
C LEU A 117 -16.35 21.70 -4.98
#